data_AF-A0A963MDQ7-F1
#
_entry.id   AF-A0A963MDQ7-F1
#
_cell.length_a   1.000
_cell.length_b   1.000
_cell.length_c   1.000
_cell.angle_alpha   90.00
_cell.angle_beta   90.00
_cell.angle_gamma   90.00
#
_symmetry.space_group_name_H-M   'P 1'
#
loop_
_entity.id
_entity.type
_entity.pdbx_description
1 polymer ?
#
loop_
_entity_poly.entity_id
_entity_poly.type
_entity_poly.pdbx_seq_one_letter_code
_entity_poly.pdbx_strand_id
1 'polypeptide(L)'
;MNAPLPEHIRRSIETVSLDDKYALETGRAFMSGIHALVRLPMLQRQRDALVGKNTAGFISGYRGSPLGGYDQALWAASKHLKEQHIVFQ
;
A
#
# COMPACT_ATOMS: atom_id res chain seq x y z
N MET A 1 8.26 -17.79 30.86
CA MET A 1 9.61 -17.68 30.26
C MET A 1 9.44 -17.45 28.76
N ASN A 2 9.70 -16.24 28.27
CA ASN A 2 9.77 -16.00 26.82
C ASN A 2 11.19 -16.32 26.38
N ALA A 3 11.39 -17.45 25.71
CA ALA A 3 12.67 -17.76 25.10
C ALA A 3 13.06 -16.63 24.12
N PRO A 4 14.33 -16.22 24.07
CA PRO A 4 14.77 -15.22 23.11
C PRO A 4 14.47 -15.70 21.68
N LEU A 5 13.81 -14.84 20.90
CA LEU A 5 13.54 -15.13 19.49
C LEU A 5 14.85 -15.43 18.75
N PRO A 6 14.86 -16.40 17.81
CA PRO A 6 15.99 -16.63 16.92
C PRO A 6 16.42 -15.34 16.22
N GLU A 7 17.73 -15.16 16.03
CA GLU A 7 18.33 -13.91 15.51
C GLU A 7 17.77 -13.50 14.14
N HIS A 8 17.50 -14.47 13.26
CA HIS A 8 16.91 -14.20 11.95
C HIS A 8 15.49 -13.62 12.06
N ILE A 9 14.71 -14.03 13.07
CA ILE A 9 13.37 -13.48 13.32
C ILE A 9 13.49 -12.06 13.87
N ARG A 10 14.40 -11.80 14.81
CA ARG A 10 14.63 -10.46 15.35
C ARG A 10 15.00 -9.46 14.26
N ARG A 11 15.99 -9.77 13.43
CA ARG A 11 16.39 -8.91 12.31
C ARG A 11 15.23 -8.68 11.34
N SER A 12 14.45 -9.71 11.03
CA SER A 12 13.29 -9.55 10.15
C SER A 12 12.27 -8.55 10.72
N ILE A 13 12.00 -8.60 12.03
CA ILE A 13 11.08 -7.68 12.71
C ILE A 13 11.66 -6.26 12.77
N GLU A 14 12.96 -6.11 13.01
CA GLU A 14 13.64 -4.80 13.00
C GLU A 14 13.56 -4.10 11.65
N THR A 15 13.52 -4.86 10.55
CA THR A 15 13.46 -4.32 9.18
C THR A 15 12.04 -4.11 8.64
N VAL A 16 11.01 -4.65 9.31
CA VAL A 16 9.62 -4.54 8.84
C VAL A 16 9.07 -3.15 9.12
N SER A 17 8.47 -2.53 8.11
CA SER A 17 7.81 -1.23 8.21
C SER A 17 6.30 -1.33 7.99
N LEU A 18 5.53 -0.45 8.62
CA LEU A 18 4.12 -0.30 8.32
C LEU A 18 3.88 0.15 6.87
N ASP A 19 4.85 0.79 6.23
CA ASP A 19 4.75 1.24 4.84
C ASP A 19 4.98 0.11 3.83
N ASP A 20 5.45 -1.06 4.26
CA ASP A 20 5.67 -2.23 3.38
C ASP A 20 4.39 -2.64 2.65
N LYS A 21 3.22 -2.38 3.26
CA LYS A 21 1.92 -2.60 2.61
C LYS A 21 1.74 -1.80 1.32
N TYR A 22 2.48 -0.70 1.11
CA TYR A 22 2.45 0.09 -0.11
C TYR A 22 3.78 0.06 -0.89
N ALA A 23 4.91 0.02 -0.20
CA ALA A 23 6.23 0.19 -0.80
C ALA A 23 6.97 -1.12 -1.13
N LEU A 24 6.67 -2.23 -0.44
CA LEU A 24 7.45 -3.46 -0.59
C LEU A 24 7.23 -4.10 -1.97
N GLU A 25 8.27 -4.14 -2.80
CA GLU A 25 8.16 -4.64 -4.19
C GLU A 25 7.97 -6.16 -4.29
N THR A 26 8.60 -6.92 -3.40
CA THR A 26 8.62 -8.38 -3.43
C THR A 26 8.47 -8.99 -2.03
N GLY A 27 8.03 -10.25 -1.96
CA GLY A 27 7.83 -10.94 -0.69
C GLY A 27 6.41 -10.78 -0.15
N ARG A 28 6.26 -10.77 1.18
CA ARG A 28 4.95 -10.76 1.85
C ARG A 28 4.80 -9.51 2.69
N ALA A 29 3.70 -8.79 2.51
CA ALA A 29 3.33 -7.63 3.32
C ALA A 29 2.01 -7.91 4.05
N PHE A 30 1.92 -7.51 5.32
CA PHE A 30 0.69 -7.60 6.09
C PHE A 30 -0.22 -6.41 5.80
N MET A 31 -1.46 -6.67 5.39
CA MET A 31 -2.43 -5.63 5.06
C MET A 31 -3.88 -6.10 5.22
N SER A 32 -4.80 -5.16 5.41
CA SER A 32 -6.25 -5.43 5.40
C SER A 32 -6.78 -5.40 3.96
N GLY A 33 -8.04 -5.81 3.76
CA GLY A 33 -8.70 -5.67 2.46
C GLY A 33 -8.75 -4.22 1.96
N ILE A 34 -8.98 -3.26 2.86
CA ILE A 34 -8.97 -1.82 2.54
C ILE A 34 -7.59 -1.36 2.07
N HIS A 35 -6.52 -1.76 2.77
CA HIS A 35 -5.16 -1.47 2.34
C HIS A 35 -4.83 -2.08 0.96
N ALA A 36 -5.33 -3.29 0.68
CA ALA A 36 -5.17 -3.92 -0.63
C ALA A 36 -5.87 -3.14 -1.74
N LEU A 37 -7.08 -2.62 -1.49
CA LEU A 37 -7.80 -1.75 -2.43
C LEU A 37 -7.04 -0.45 -2.70
N VAL A 38 -6.44 0.17 -1.67
CA VAL A 38 -5.59 1.35 -1.83
C VAL A 38 -4.35 1.05 -2.67
N ARG A 39 -3.75 -0.13 -2.50
CA ARG A 39 -2.54 -0.56 -3.21
C ARG A 39 -2.81 -0.94 -4.66
N LEU A 40 -3.99 -1.47 -4.97
CA LEU A 40 -4.34 -1.96 -6.31
C LEU A 40 -4.05 -0.97 -7.46
N PRO A 41 -4.46 0.32 -7.41
CA PRO A 41 -4.16 1.27 -8.48
C PRO A 41 -2.66 1.55 -8.62
N MET A 42 -1.89 1.49 -7.52
CA MET A 42 -0.42 1.62 -7.55
C MET A 42 0.19 0.46 -8.33
N LEU A 43 -0.25 -0.77 -8.06
CA LEU A 43 0.22 -1.97 -8.78
C LEU A 43 -0.14 -1.92 -10.27
N GLN A 44 -1.32 -1.41 -10.60
CA GLN A 44 -1.71 -1.20 -12.00
C GLN A 44 -0.77 -0.22 -12.70
N ARG A 45 -0.44 0.91 -12.07
CA ARG A 45 0.53 1.88 -12.61
C ARG A 45 1.92 1.29 -12.76
N GLN A 46 2.39 0.52 -11.78
CA GLN A 46 3.69 -0.16 -11.85
C GLN A 46 3.72 -1.13 -13.03
N ARG A 47 2.68 -1.95 -13.20
CA ARG A 47 2.53 -2.87 -14.33
C ARG A 47 2.53 -2.15 -15.68
N ASP A 48 1.85 -1.01 -15.79
CA ASP A 48 1.84 -0.18 -16.99
C ASP A 48 3.23 0.39 -17.29
N ALA A 49 3.98 0.82 -16.27
CA ALA A 49 5.36 1.30 -16.41
C ALA A 49 6.28 0.23 -17.00
N LEU A 50 6.15 -1.02 -16.54
CA LEU A 50 6.96 -2.16 -17.00
C LEU A 50 6.76 -2.44 -18.50
N VAL A 51 5.62 -2.06 -19.08
CA VAL A 51 5.35 -2.17 -20.52
C VAL A 51 5.50 -0.84 -21.25
N GLY A 52 6.16 0.15 -20.65
CA GLY A 52 6.51 1.43 -21.26
C GLY A 52 5.36 2.45 -21.33
N LYS A 53 4.25 2.24 -20.61
CA LYS A 53 3.13 3.20 -20.58
C LYS A 53 3.30 4.21 -19.45
N ASN A 54 3.02 5.47 -19.75
CA ASN A 54 2.95 6.54 -18.75
C ASN A 54 1.50 6.79 -18.32
N THR A 55 0.93 5.88 -17.53
CA THR A 55 -0.45 6.01 -17.03
C THR A 55 -0.53 6.84 -15.75
N ALA A 56 -1.74 7.23 -15.38
CA ALA A 56 -2.08 7.89 -14.12
C ALA A 56 -3.42 7.35 -13.63
N GLY A 57 -3.69 7.51 -12.34
CA GLY A 57 -4.96 7.10 -11.73
C GLY A 57 -5.75 8.29 -11.21
N PHE A 58 -7.07 8.24 -11.36
CA PHE A 58 -7.97 9.16 -10.70
C PHE A 58 -9.01 8.34 -9.94
N ILE A 59 -9.08 8.58 -8.62
CA ILE A 59 -10.05 7.97 -7.73
C ILE A 59 -10.96 9.10 -7.28
N SER A 60 -12.28 8.90 -7.42
CA SER A 60 -13.27 9.76 -6.81
C SER A 60 -14.05 9.00 -5.74
N GLY A 61 -14.40 9.68 -4.65
CA GLY A 61 -15.13 9.07 -3.55
C GLY A 61 -16.13 10.03 -2.92
N TYR A 62 -17.06 9.48 -2.15
CA TYR A 62 -17.97 10.27 -1.33
C TYR A 62 -17.78 9.87 0.13
N ARG A 63 -17.78 10.87 1.02
CA ARG A 63 -17.60 10.61 2.46
C ARG A 63 -18.70 9.69 2.98
N GLY A 64 -18.30 8.69 3.76
CA GLY A 64 -19.23 7.69 4.31
C GLY A 64 -19.46 6.52 3.36
N SER A 65 -18.52 6.27 2.44
CA SER A 65 -18.50 5.09 1.59
C SER A 65 -18.85 3.79 2.37
N PRO A 66 -19.66 2.89 1.80
CA PRO A 66 -20.02 1.61 2.41
C PRO A 66 -18.82 0.66 2.51
N LEU A 67 -17.75 0.95 1.76
CA LEU A 67 -16.44 0.35 1.93
C LEU A 67 -15.73 1.02 3.11
N GLY A 68 -16.28 0.81 4.31
CA GLY A 68 -15.95 1.53 5.54
C GLY A 68 -14.46 1.90 5.68
N GLY A 69 -14.20 3.20 5.79
CA GLY A 69 -12.86 3.74 5.99
C GLY A 69 -11.95 3.76 4.75
N TYR A 70 -12.43 3.36 3.56
CA TYR A 70 -11.62 3.39 2.34
C TYR A 70 -11.13 4.78 1.98
N ASP A 71 -12.02 5.79 2.02
CA ASP A 71 -11.63 7.18 1.77
C ASP A 71 -10.51 7.59 2.75
N GLN A 72 -10.69 7.34 4.05
CA GLN A 72 -9.71 7.67 5.08
C GLN A 72 -8.35 7.00 4.81
N ALA A 73 -8.36 5.74 4.35
CA ALA A 73 -7.16 5.03 3.98
C ALA A 73 -6.48 5.62 2.73
N LEU A 74 -7.24 6.06 1.73
CA LEU A 74 -6.72 6.78 0.57
C LEU A 74 -6.10 8.12 0.98
N TRP A 75 -6.76 8.89 1.85
CA TRP A 75 -6.21 10.13 2.41
C TRP A 75 -4.89 9.87 3.15
N ALA A 76 -4.85 8.85 4.01
CA ALA A 76 -3.65 8.47 4.75
C ALA A 76 -2.50 8.00 3.83
N ALA A 77 -2.82 7.37 2.70
CA ALA A 77 -1.86 6.89 1.71
C ALA A 77 -1.49 7.92 0.62
N SER A 78 -1.96 9.17 0.74
CA SER A 78 -1.80 10.23 -0.29
C SER A 78 -0.38 10.39 -0.83
N LYS A 79 0.65 10.28 0.02
CA LYS A 79 2.06 10.32 -0.41
C LYS A 79 2.39 9.21 -1.42
N HIS A 80 2.07 7.96 -1.06
CA HIS A 80 2.31 6.78 -1.90
C HIS A 80 1.48 6.84 -3.20
N LEU A 81 0.24 7.33 -3.13
CA LEU A 81 -0.60 7.53 -4.30
C LEU A 81 0.02 8.56 -5.26
N LYS A 82 0.49 9.69 -4.73
CA LYS A 82 1.12 10.74 -5.53
C LYS A 82 2.40 10.27 -6.23
N GLU A 83 3.24 9.49 -5.54
CA GLU A 83 4.44 8.87 -6.11
C GLU A 83 4.12 7.96 -7.31
N GLN A 84 2.91 7.40 -7.35
CA GLN A 84 2.40 6.53 -8.42
C GLN A 84 1.43 7.26 -9.37
N HIS A 85 1.47 8.60 -9.42
CA HIS A 85 0.63 9.41 -10.31
C HIS A 85 -0.89 9.17 -10.10
N ILE A 86 -1.30 8.91 -8.86
CA ILE A 86 -2.71 8.70 -8.51
C ILE A 86 -3.20 9.90 -7.70
N VAL A 87 -4.34 10.44 -8.13
CA VAL A 87 -5.05 11.53 -7.45
C VAL A 87 -6.34 10.98 -6.85
N PHE A 88 -6.61 11.33 -5.60
CA PHE A 88 -7.89 11.09 -4.92
C PHE A 88 -8.59 12.42 -4.64
N GLN A 89 -9.86 12.55 -5.06
CA GLN A 89 -10.72 13.72 -4.82
C GLN A 89 -12.11 13.32 -4.33
#